data_AF-A0A811UGZ9-F1
#
_entry.id   AF-A0A811UGZ9-F1
#
_cell.length_a   1.000
_cell.length_b   1.000
_cell.length_c   1.000
_cell.angle_alpha   90.00
_cell.angle_beta   90.00
_cell.angle_gamma   90.00
#
_symmetry.space_group_name_H-M   'P 1'
#
loop_
_entity.id
_entity.type
_entity.pdbx_description
1 polymer ?
#
loop_
_entity_poly.entity_id
_entity_poly.type
_entity_poly.pdbx_seq_one_letter_code
_entity_poly.pdbx_strand_id
1 'polypeptide(L)'
;MLLNRCNFVLIALTIILSILSRSEAFVVRLLTETLQNNVAGEPITHVRTEWDFDPEVSQKRRALFYETHGYRAAKFIERIGLGLDGREEERRAAQQVRDIGRLNGEHNINFPPEPQT
;
A
#
# COMPACT_ATOMS: atom_id res chain seq x y z
N MET A 1 -13.94 -62.54 29.74
CA MET A 1 -13.99 -62.14 28.31
C MET A 1 -14.89 -60.92 28.06
N LEU A 2 -16.06 -60.80 28.72
CA LEU A 2 -16.94 -59.61 28.60
C LEU A 2 -16.31 -58.29 29.09
N LEU A 3 -15.59 -58.31 30.22
CA LEU A 3 -15.00 -57.10 30.82
C LEU A 3 -13.98 -56.42 29.90
N ASN A 4 -13.15 -57.23 29.21
CA ASN A 4 -12.18 -56.71 28.24
C ASN A 4 -12.88 -56.11 27.01
N ARG A 5 -14.01 -56.69 26.56
CA ARG A 5 -14.80 -56.14 25.45
C ARG A 5 -15.45 -54.80 25.81
N CYS A 6 -15.97 -54.65 27.04
CA CYS A 6 -16.46 -53.34 27.52
C CYS A 6 -15.34 -52.30 27.58
N ASN A 7 -14.15 -52.66 28.06
CA ASN A 7 -13.03 -51.72 28.10
C ASN A 7 -12.60 -51.27 26.69
N PHE A 8 -12.58 -52.16 25.70
CA PHE A 8 -12.28 -51.79 24.31
C PHE A 8 -13.33 -50.83 23.73
N VAL A 9 -14.62 -51.05 24.02
CA VAL A 9 -15.70 -50.16 23.57
C VAL A 9 -15.60 -48.79 24.24
N LEU A 10 -15.28 -48.74 25.53
CA LEU A 10 -15.08 -47.48 26.27
C LEU A 10 -13.87 -46.71 25.73
N ILE A 11 -12.75 -47.38 25.47
CA ILE A 11 -11.57 -46.76 24.87
C ILE A 11 -11.90 -46.22 23.47
N ALA A 12 -12.56 -47.00 22.61
CA ALA A 12 -12.98 -46.54 21.29
C ALA A 12 -13.91 -45.32 21.36
N LEU A 13 -14.85 -45.30 22.30
CA LEU A 13 -15.76 -44.17 22.52
C LEU A 13 -15.00 -42.90 22.95
N THR A 14 -14.03 -43.03 23.87
CA THR A 14 -13.19 -41.90 24.30
C THR A 14 -12.35 -41.33 23.16
N ILE A 15 -11.81 -42.20 22.29
CA ILE A 15 -11.06 -41.78 21.10
C ILE A 15 -11.98 -41.02 20.15
N ILE A 16 -13.18 -41.53 19.86
CA ILE A 16 -14.14 -40.90 18.96
C ILE A 16 -14.57 -39.51 19.48
N LEU A 17 -14.90 -39.40 20.77
CA LEU A 17 -15.23 -38.10 21.37
C LEU A 17 -14.08 -37.09 21.26
N SER A 18 -12.83 -37.54 21.49
CA SER A 18 -11.66 -36.66 21.40
C SER A 18 -11.39 -36.12 19.98
N ILE A 19 -11.72 -36.91 18.95
CA ILE A 19 -11.56 -36.51 17.54
C ILE A 19 -12.65 -35.50 17.15
N LEU A 20 -13.90 -35.73 17.59
CA LEU A 20 -15.03 -34.84 17.33
C LEU A 20 -14.82 -33.44 17.92
N SER A 21 -14.29 -33.34 19.14
CA SER A 21 -13.99 -32.02 19.75
C SER A 21 -12.86 -31.27 19.04
N ARG A 22 -11.96 -31.98 18.36
CA ARG A 22 -10.80 -31.40 17.67
C ARG A 22 -11.15 -30.88 16.28
N SER A 23 -12.18 -31.43 15.63
CA SER A 23 -12.60 -30.98 14.29
C SER A 23 -13.19 -29.58 14.31
N GLU A 24 -13.98 -29.21 15.33
CA GLU A 24 -14.56 -27.87 15.41
C GLU A 24 -13.48 -26.80 15.57
N ALA A 25 -12.49 -27.03 16.44
CA ALA A 25 -11.36 -26.14 16.62
C ALA A 25 -10.53 -25.98 15.34
N PHE A 26 -10.37 -27.06 14.56
CA PHE A 26 -9.66 -27.03 13.29
C PHE A 26 -10.41 -26.22 12.23
N VAL A 27 -11.72 -26.43 12.07
CA VAL A 27 -12.53 -25.72 11.08
C VAL A 27 -12.59 -24.22 11.39
N VAL A 28 -12.81 -23.86 12.67
CA VAL A 28 -12.81 -22.47 13.10
C VAL A 28 -11.46 -21.83 12.83
N ARG A 29 -10.36 -22.50 13.18
CA ARG A 29 -9.01 -21.99 12.93
C ARG A 29 -8.73 -21.79 11.44
N LEU A 30 -9.07 -22.77 10.60
CA LEU A 30 -8.90 -22.69 9.15
C LEU A 30 -9.66 -21.48 8.56
N LEU A 31 -10.92 -21.30 8.93
CA LEU A 31 -11.72 -20.16 8.47
C LEU A 31 -11.15 -18.82 8.94
N THR A 32 -10.74 -18.75 10.21
CA THR A 32 -10.22 -17.52 10.81
C THR A 32 -8.88 -17.13 10.19
N GLU A 33 -7.95 -18.08 10.02
CA GLU A 33 -6.66 -17.85 9.37
C GLU A 33 -6.84 -17.46 7.90
N THR A 34 -7.75 -18.13 7.18
CA THR A 34 -8.02 -17.80 5.77
C THR A 34 -8.60 -16.39 5.63
N LEU A 35 -9.58 -16.03 6.46
CA LEU A 35 -10.16 -14.68 6.43
C LEU A 35 -9.15 -13.61 6.85
N GLN A 36 -8.38 -13.84 7.91
CA GLN A 36 -7.37 -12.89 8.37
C GLN A 36 -6.30 -12.66 7.32
N ASN A 37 -5.78 -13.72 6.69
CA ASN A 37 -4.76 -13.59 5.66
C ASN A 37 -5.29 -12.91 4.37
N ASN A 38 -6.57 -13.07 4.04
CA ASN A 38 -7.16 -12.41 2.87
C ASN A 38 -7.58 -10.95 3.15
N VAL A 39 -8.00 -10.63 4.38
CA VAL A 39 -8.46 -9.27 4.75
C VAL A 39 -7.31 -8.37 5.17
N ALA A 40 -6.39 -8.88 5.99
CA ALA A 40 -5.27 -8.11 6.54
C ALA A 40 -3.95 -8.34 5.79
N GLY A 41 -3.91 -9.31 4.87
CA GLY A 41 -2.67 -9.83 4.29
C GLY A 41 -1.97 -10.80 5.25
N GLU A 42 -1.12 -11.67 4.71
CA GLU A 42 -0.16 -12.40 5.54
C GLU A 42 0.69 -11.37 6.31
N PRO A 43 1.03 -11.60 7.59
CA PRO A 43 1.94 -10.73 8.34
C PRO A 43 3.37 -10.89 7.79
N ILE A 44 3.56 -10.52 6.52
CA ILE A 44 4.85 -10.26 5.91
C ILE A 44 5.37 -9.03 6.65
N THR A 45 6.24 -9.31 7.61
CA THR A 45 7.03 -8.36 8.40
C THR A 45 7.26 -7.10 7.57
N HIS A 46 6.74 -5.95 8.04
CA HIS A 46 7.05 -4.67 7.41
C HIS A 46 8.57 -4.56 7.36
N VAL A 47 9.14 -4.64 6.15
CA VAL A 47 10.59 -4.50 5.98
C VAL A 47 10.93 -3.09 6.45
N ARG A 48 11.67 -2.99 7.56
CA ARG A 48 12.21 -1.72 8.01
C ARG A 48 13.26 -1.30 7.01
N THR A 49 12.87 -0.44 6.08
CA THR A 49 13.79 0.20 5.15
C THR A 49 14.29 1.49 5.79
N GLU A 50 15.58 1.53 6.10
CA GLU A 50 16.26 2.75 6.50
C GLU A 50 16.67 3.52 5.24
N TRP A 51 16.35 4.82 5.21
CA TRP A 51 16.74 5.73 4.16
C TRP A 51 17.70 6.75 4.73
N ASP A 52 18.86 6.91 4.10
CA ASP A 52 19.78 8.00 4.41
C ASP A 52 19.19 9.30 3.82
N PHE A 53 18.42 10.02 4.63
CA PHE A 53 17.77 11.27 4.23
C PHE A 53 18.68 12.45 4.57
N ASP A 54 19.39 12.97 3.56
CA ASP A 54 20.06 14.27 3.65
C ASP A 54 19.07 15.39 3.27
N PRO A 55 18.65 16.26 4.22
CA PRO A 55 17.69 17.33 3.96
C PRO A 55 18.23 18.39 2.99
N GLU A 56 19.55 18.52 2.84
CA GLU A 56 20.17 19.50 1.95
C GLU A 56 20.39 18.98 0.53
N VAL A 57 20.33 17.66 0.32
CA VAL A 57 20.66 17.04 -0.97
C VAL A 57 19.76 17.58 -2.09
N SER A 58 18.51 17.85 -1.77
CA SER A 58 17.51 18.42 -2.69
C SER A 58 17.90 19.83 -3.14
N GLN A 59 18.43 20.65 -2.23
CA GLN A 59 18.87 22.01 -2.56
C GLN A 59 20.14 21.99 -3.40
N LYS A 60 21.11 21.14 -3.06
CA LYS A 60 22.38 20.98 -3.78
C LYS A 60 22.15 20.46 -5.21
N ARG A 61 21.25 19.47 -5.37
CA ARG A 61 20.93 18.88 -6.68
C ARG A 61 20.02 19.74 -7.54
N ARG A 62 19.32 20.73 -6.96
CA ARG A 62 18.46 21.64 -7.71
C ARG A 62 19.21 22.40 -8.80
N ALA A 63 20.42 22.88 -8.51
CA ALA A 63 21.24 23.59 -9.49
C ALA A 63 21.60 22.69 -10.69
N LEU A 64 22.09 21.48 -10.41
CA LEU A 64 22.41 20.47 -11.42
C LEU A 64 21.18 20.08 -12.25
N PHE A 65 20.02 19.94 -11.61
CA PHE A 65 18.76 19.61 -12.28
C PHE A 65 18.33 20.72 -13.26
N TYR A 66 18.43 21.99 -12.87
CA TYR A 66 18.15 23.11 -13.77
C TYR A 66 19.16 23.22 -14.92
N GLU A 67 20.44 22.96 -14.66
CA GLU A 67 21.48 22.91 -15.69
C GLU A 67 21.18 21.83 -16.74
N THR A 68 20.73 20.66 -16.29
CA THR A 68 20.48 19.50 -17.16
C THR A 68 19.18 19.63 -17.96
N HIS A 69 18.10 20.13 -17.34
CA HIS A 69 16.75 20.15 -17.94
C HIS A 69 16.31 21.53 -18.44
N GLY A 70 17.08 22.59 -18.16
CA GLY A 70 16.79 23.96 -18.58
C GLY A 70 15.41 24.44 -18.14
N TYR A 71 14.76 25.27 -18.97
CA TYR A 71 13.44 25.83 -18.66
C TYR A 71 12.34 24.76 -18.47
N ARG A 72 12.52 23.55 -19.03
CA ARG A 72 11.54 22.46 -18.95
C ARG A 72 11.59 21.70 -17.63
N ALA A 73 12.57 22.00 -16.78
CA ALA A 73 12.72 21.47 -15.43
C ALA A 73 11.41 21.57 -14.61
N ALA A 74 10.74 22.71 -14.65
CA ALA A 74 9.49 22.94 -13.92
C ALA A 74 8.37 21.99 -14.37
N LYS A 75 8.18 21.83 -15.69
CA LYS A 75 7.19 20.90 -16.26
C LYS A 75 7.51 19.43 -15.95
N PHE A 76 8.79 19.10 -15.83
CA PHE A 76 9.21 17.75 -15.44
C PHE A 76 8.88 17.45 -13.97
N ILE A 77 9.17 18.39 -13.07
CA ILE A 77 8.83 18.26 -11.63
C ILE A 77 7.31 18.15 -11.45
N GLU A 78 6.53 19.00 -12.13
CA GLU A 78 5.07 18.96 -12.11
C GLU A 78 4.56 17.56 -12.48
N ARG A 79 5.05 17.00 -13.60
CA ARG A 79 4.66 15.69 -14.09
C ARG A 79 5.04 14.54 -13.15
N ILE A 80 6.18 14.62 -12.46
CA ILE A 80 6.51 13.63 -11.40
C ILE A 80 5.43 13.63 -10.31
N GLY A 81 4.96 14.82 -9.89
CA GLY A 81 3.90 14.96 -8.89
C GLY A 81 2.51 14.54 -9.39
N LEU A 82 2.33 14.43 -10.70
CA LEU A 82 1.09 14.02 -11.36
C LEU A 82 1.00 12.51 -11.61
N GLY A 83 1.85 11.65 -11.04
CA GLY A 83 1.72 10.18 -11.08
C GLY A 83 1.66 9.54 -12.47
N LEU A 84 1.61 8.20 -12.55
CA LEU A 84 1.76 7.45 -13.82
C LEU A 84 0.49 6.68 -14.25
N ASP A 85 -0.62 6.85 -13.54
CA ASP A 85 -1.87 6.08 -13.73
C ASP A 85 -2.79 6.64 -14.83
N GLY A 86 -2.30 7.60 -15.63
CA GLY A 86 -3.07 8.25 -16.70
C GLY A 86 -4.06 9.32 -16.24
N ARG A 87 -4.25 9.53 -14.92
CA ARG A 87 -5.14 10.58 -14.36
C ARG A 87 -4.41 11.90 -14.09
N GLU A 88 -3.47 12.24 -14.97
CA GLU A 88 -2.61 13.41 -14.79
C GLU A 88 -3.39 14.72 -14.92
N GLU A 89 -4.35 14.80 -15.83
CA GLU A 89 -5.12 16.02 -16.12
C GLU A 89 -6.08 16.39 -14.98
N GLU A 90 -6.82 15.40 -14.45
CA GLU A 90 -7.70 15.59 -13.29
C GLU A 90 -6.92 16.09 -12.08
N ARG A 91 -5.73 15.54 -11.86
CA ARG A 91 -4.86 15.94 -10.74
C ARG A 91 -4.23 17.30 -10.97
N ARG A 92 -3.88 17.65 -12.21
CA ARG A 92 -3.43 19.01 -12.57
C ARG A 92 -4.53 20.03 -12.32
N ALA A 93 -5.76 19.76 -12.74
CA ALA A 93 -6.90 20.64 -12.49
C ALA A 93 -7.17 20.81 -10.98
N ALA A 94 -7.14 19.73 -10.21
CA ALA A 94 -7.29 19.80 -8.75
C ALA A 94 -6.14 20.59 -8.09
N GLN A 95 -4.91 20.46 -8.59
CA GLN A 95 -3.77 21.25 -8.13
C GLN A 95 -3.96 22.74 -8.43
N GLN A 96 -4.36 23.08 -9.67
CA GLN A 96 -4.66 24.45 -10.06
C GLN A 96 -5.71 25.07 -9.15
N VAL A 97 -6.85 24.39 -8.91
CA VAL A 97 -7.92 24.88 -8.03
C VAL A 97 -7.43 25.14 -6.61
N ARG A 98 -6.61 24.23 -6.05
CA ARG A 98 -6.04 24.39 -4.70
C ARG A 98 -5.07 25.58 -4.61
N ASP A 99 -4.35 25.82 -5.69
CA ASP A 99 -3.28 26.81 -5.73
C ASP A 99 -3.79 28.22 -6.13
N ILE A 100 -5.08 28.35 -6.47
CA ILE A 100 -5.77 29.65 -6.64
C ILE A 100 -5.57 30.50 -5.38
N GLY A 101 -4.93 31.67 -5.53
CA GLY A 101 -4.70 32.62 -4.44
C GLY A 101 -3.59 32.22 -3.46
N ARG A 102 -2.90 31.10 -3.67
CA ARG A 102 -1.67 30.73 -2.97
C ARG A 102 -0.45 31.12 -3.83
N LEU A 103 0.68 31.44 -3.17
CA LEU A 103 1.98 31.73 -3.82
C LEU A 103 2.04 32.98 -4.73
N ASN A 104 1.38 34.09 -4.37
CA ASN A 104 1.44 35.37 -5.10
C ASN A 104 1.10 35.30 -6.61
N GLY A 105 0.44 34.24 -7.08
CA GLY A 105 0.11 34.06 -8.50
C GLY A 105 1.26 33.55 -9.37
N GLU A 106 2.41 33.19 -8.81
CA GLU A 106 3.48 32.50 -9.57
C GLU A 106 3.17 31.01 -9.70
N HIS A 107 2.42 30.67 -10.75
CA HIS A 107 2.44 29.33 -11.32
C HIS A 107 3.29 29.39 -12.60
N ASN A 108 4.16 28.40 -12.83
CA ASN A 108 4.91 28.32 -14.07
C ASN A 108 3.92 28.03 -15.21
N ILE A 109 3.46 29.09 -15.89
CA ILE A 109 2.62 28.99 -17.08
C ILE A 109 3.30 28.06 -18.08
N ASN A 110 2.60 26.98 -18.43
CA ASN A 110 3.08 26.02 -19.41
C ASN A 110 3.35 26.75 -20.72
N PHE A 111 4.55 26.56 -21.27
CA PHE A 111 4.91 27.08 -22.59
C PHE A 111 4.71 25.99 -23.66
N PRO A 112 4.09 26.31 -24.81
CA PRO A 112 3.42 27.57 -25.11
C PRO A 112 2.11 27.72 -24.32
N PRO A 113 1.70 28.97 -24.00
CA PRO A 113 0.42 29.21 -23.36
C PRO A 113 -0.73 28.71 -24.24
N GLU A 114 -1.81 28.26 -23.61
CA GLU A 114 -3.04 27.93 -24.34
C GLU A 114 -3.53 29.17 -25.11
N PRO A 115 -4.03 28.98 -26.35
CA PRO A 115 -4.55 30.09 -27.14
C PRO A 115 -5.71 30.75 -26.38
N GLN A 116 -5.59 32.06 -26.15
CA GLN A 116 -6.67 32.84 -25.56
C GLN A 116 -7.79 32.97 -26.60
N THR A 117 -8.91 32.30 -26.36
CA THR A 117 -10.15 32.44 -27.13
C THR A 117 -10.96 33.64 -26.66
#